data_AF-A0A6N8YYA4-F1
#
_entry.id   AF-A0A6N8YYA4-F1
#
_cell.length_a   1.000
_cell.length_b   1.000
_cell.length_c   1.000
_cell.angle_alpha   90.00
_cell.angle_beta   90.00
_cell.angle_gamma   90.00
#
_symmetry.space_group_name_H-M   'P 1'
#
loop_
_entity.id
_entity.type
_entity.pdbx_description
1 polymer ?
#
loop_
_entity_poly.entity_id
_entity_poly.type
_entity_poly.pdbx_seq_one_letter_code
_entity_poly.pdbx_strand_id
1 'polypeptide(L)'
;MEAAQVLQPESNPNIPEFGAGDTVRVNFRIREGDRERIQAFQGVVIRRQNGTGPSANFTVRRMAGGGIGVERIFPLYSPLIDSLEVTRRGAVRRAKLYYLRGLQGRAARIKEKTVPRRPRGAATQ
;
A
#
# COMPACT_ATOMS: atom_id res chain seq x y z
N MET A 1 -25.26 17.22 -8.36
CA MET A 1 -25.00 16.57 -7.07
C MET A 1 -23.54 16.16 -7.03
N GLU A 2 -22.81 16.53 -6.01
CA GLU A 2 -21.41 16.13 -5.84
C GLU A 2 -21.38 14.70 -5.28
N ALA A 3 -20.75 13.76 -5.99
CA ALA A 3 -20.79 12.34 -5.66
C ALA A 3 -20.29 12.02 -4.23
N ALA A 4 -19.46 12.91 -3.67
CA ALA A 4 -18.94 12.82 -2.30
C ALA A 4 -20.00 12.98 -1.21
N GLN A 5 -21.14 13.64 -1.49
CA GLN A 5 -22.22 13.83 -0.52
C GLN A 5 -23.14 12.60 -0.40
N VAL A 6 -23.18 11.75 -1.43
CA VAL A 6 -24.09 10.59 -1.51
C VAL A 6 -23.47 9.31 -0.96
N LEU A 7 -22.14 9.18 -1.09
CA LEU A 7 -21.38 8.03 -0.60
C LEU A 7 -20.31 8.54 0.37
N GLN A 8 -20.54 8.39 1.66
CA GLN A 8 -19.51 8.54 2.68
C GLN A 8 -18.94 7.14 2.94
N PRO A 9 -17.80 6.77 2.35
CA PRO A 9 -17.21 5.48 2.62
C PRO A 9 -16.70 5.43 4.07
N GLU A 10 -17.22 4.46 4.83
CA GLU A 10 -16.70 4.12 6.14
C GLU A 10 -15.21 3.74 6.04
N SER A 11 -14.42 4.13 7.04
CA SER A 11 -13.00 3.75 7.08
C SER A 11 -12.87 2.23 7.17
N ASN A 12 -12.01 1.63 6.33
CA ASN A 12 -11.73 0.19 6.42
C ASN A 12 -10.76 -0.06 7.60
N PRO A 13 -11.21 -0.70 8.70
CA PRO A 13 -10.36 -0.93 9.88
C PRO A 13 -9.18 -1.87 9.60
N ASN A 14 -9.26 -2.66 8.53
CA ASN A 14 -8.23 -3.62 8.15
C ASN A 14 -7.04 -2.99 7.40
N ILE A 15 -7.10 -1.67 7.17
CA ILE A 15 -6.07 -0.92 6.45
C ILE A 15 -5.43 0.11 7.39
N PRO A 16 -4.19 -0.13 7.87
CA PRO A 16 -3.46 0.83 8.68
C PRO A 16 -3.01 2.05 7.85
N GLU A 17 -2.44 3.06 8.51
CA GLU A 17 -1.83 4.18 7.80
C GLU A 17 -0.53 3.76 7.08
N PHE A 18 -0.46 4.04 5.78
CA PHE A 18 0.72 3.82 4.94
C PHE A 18 0.89 4.92 3.89
N GLY A 19 2.10 5.06 3.36
CA GLY A 19 2.48 6.05 2.36
C GLY A 19 2.95 5.44 1.04
N ALA A 20 3.18 6.32 0.07
CA ALA A 20 3.98 5.96 -1.09
C ALA A 20 5.40 5.61 -0.63
N GLY A 21 5.99 4.57 -1.22
CA GLY A 21 7.32 4.06 -0.89
C GLY A 21 7.32 2.94 0.15
N ASP A 22 6.22 2.76 0.89
CA ASP A 22 6.08 1.65 1.83
C ASP A 22 5.91 0.32 1.09
N THR A 23 6.50 -0.74 1.63
CA THR A 23 6.23 -2.10 1.21
C THR A 23 5.07 -2.63 2.02
N VAL A 24 4.02 -3.06 1.31
CA VAL A 24 2.80 -3.60 1.91
C VAL A 24 2.56 -5.02 1.44
N ARG A 25 1.93 -5.83 2.30
CA ARG A 25 1.34 -7.11 1.96
C ARG A 25 -0.17 -6.94 2.03
N VAL A 26 -0.83 -7.03 0.88
CA VAL A 26 -2.29 -6.94 0.79
C VAL A 26 -2.86 -8.35 0.66
N ASN A 27 -3.59 -8.80 1.65
CA ASN A 27 -4.36 -10.04 1.61
C ASN A 27 -5.75 -9.70 1.06
N PHE A 28 -6.11 -10.28 -0.08
CA PHE A 28 -7.39 -10.01 -0.72
C PHE A 28 -8.08 -11.30 -1.12
N ARG A 29 -9.42 -11.28 -1.05
CA ARG A 29 -10.28 -12.42 -1.36
C ARG A 29 -10.43 -12.56 -2.87
N ILE A 30 -10.25 -13.78 -3.35
CA ILE A 30 -10.49 -14.18 -4.73
C ILE A 30 -11.55 -15.27 -4.72
N ARG A 31 -12.59 -15.07 -5.52
CA ARG A 31 -13.63 -16.06 -5.76
C ARG A 31 -13.41 -16.70 -7.13
N GLU A 32 -13.23 -18.01 -7.16
CA GLU A 32 -13.14 -18.82 -8.38
C GLU A 32 -14.31 -19.82 -8.35
N GLY A 33 -15.40 -19.46 -9.04
CA GLY A 33 -16.67 -20.20 -8.96
C GLY A 33 -17.25 -20.15 -7.55
N ASP A 34 -17.35 -21.32 -6.92
CA ASP A 34 -17.91 -21.47 -5.57
C ASP A 34 -16.86 -21.46 -4.45
N ARG A 35 -15.56 -21.43 -4.80
CA ARG A 35 -14.48 -21.41 -3.80
C ARG A 35 -13.94 -19.99 -3.61
N GLU A 36 -13.80 -19.60 -2.36
CA GLU A 36 -13.11 -18.38 -1.97
C GLU A 36 -11.76 -18.72 -1.33
N ARG A 37 -10.72 -17.99 -1.71
CA ARG A 37 -9.40 -18.06 -1.07
C ARG A 37 -8.83 -16.67 -0.86
N ILE A 38 -7.96 -16.54 0.13
CA ILE A 38 -7.19 -15.32 0.38
C ILE A 38 -5.86 -15.45 -0.36
N GLN A 39 -5.52 -14.47 -1.19
CA GLN A 39 -4.20 -14.37 -1.81
C GLN A 39 -3.46 -13.14 -1.30
N ALA A 40 -2.18 -13.32 -0.98
CA ALA A 40 -1.30 -12.24 -0.61
C ALA A 40 -0.65 -11.60 -1.86
N PHE A 41 -0.72 -10.27 -1.95
CA PHE A 41 0.04 -9.47 -2.92
C PHE A 41 0.98 -8.52 -2.18
N GLN A 42 2.27 -8.85 -2.19
CA GLN A 42 3.30 -8.06 -1.53
C GLN A 42 4.10 -7.24 -2.54
N GLY A 43 4.26 -5.94 -2.27
CA GLY A 43 5.02 -5.04 -3.14
C GLY A 43 5.09 -3.62 -2.59
N VAL A 44 5.67 -2.72 -3.37
CA VAL A 44 5.86 -1.31 -3.00
C VAL A 44 4.64 -0.50 -3.43
N VAL A 45 4.12 0.34 -2.55
CA VAL A 45 3.10 1.33 -2.88
C VAL A 45 3.74 2.44 -3.72
N ILE A 46 3.35 2.55 -4.99
CA ILE A 46 3.89 3.57 -5.89
C ILE A 46 3.03 4.83 -5.95
N ARG A 47 1.78 4.75 -5.48
CA ARG A 47 0.79 5.82 -5.59
C ARG A 47 -0.37 5.58 -4.63
N ARG A 48 -0.88 6.68 -4.07
CA ARG A 48 -2.22 6.78 -3.49
C ARG A 48 -2.99 7.87 -4.24
N GLN A 49 -4.29 7.70 -4.46
CA GLN A 49 -5.12 8.63 -5.24
C GLN A 49 -6.46 8.88 -4.55
N ASN A 50 -7.04 10.04 -4.82
CA ASN A 50 -8.37 10.49 -4.41
C ASN A 50 -8.57 10.59 -2.90
N GLY A 51 -7.48 10.64 -2.11
CA GLY A 51 -7.51 10.99 -0.69
C GLY A 51 -8.45 10.11 0.12
N THR A 52 -9.47 10.73 0.72
CA THR A 52 -10.55 10.10 1.50
C THR A 52 -11.86 9.97 0.70
N GLY A 53 -11.83 10.27 -0.59
CA GLY A 53 -13.01 10.22 -1.45
C GLY A 53 -13.47 8.79 -1.75
N PRO A 54 -14.71 8.60 -2.24
CA PRO A 54 -15.27 7.26 -2.52
C PRO A 54 -14.44 6.40 -3.48
N SER A 55 -13.72 7.05 -4.39
CA SER A 55 -12.86 6.40 -5.40
C SER A 55 -11.40 6.27 -4.95
N ALA A 56 -11.12 6.42 -3.65
CA ALA A 56 -9.76 6.35 -3.12
C ALA A 56 -9.15 4.97 -3.34
N ASN A 57 -7.94 4.96 -3.90
CA ASN A 57 -7.23 3.76 -4.28
C ASN A 57 -5.73 3.93 -4.12
N PHE A 58 -5.03 2.81 -4.10
CA PHE A 58 -3.57 2.76 -4.08
C PHE A 58 -3.06 1.71 -5.05
N THR A 59 -1.85 1.93 -5.56
CA THR A 59 -1.22 1.03 -6.53
C THR A 59 0.00 0.38 -5.90
N VAL A 60 0.03 -0.95 -5.90
CA VAL A 60 1.15 -1.76 -5.41
C VAL A 60 1.88 -2.36 -6.60
N ARG A 61 3.20 -2.20 -6.65
CA ARG A 61 4.09 -2.73 -7.68
C ARG A 61 4.99 -3.81 -7.09
N ARG A 62 5.09 -4.95 -7.77
CA ARG A 62 6.09 -6.00 -7.48
C ARG A 62 6.72 -6.49 -8.77
N MET A 63 7.93 -7.03 -8.67
CA MET A 63 8.46 -7.90 -9.72
C MET A 63 7.96 -9.32 -9.45
N ALA A 64 7.30 -9.91 -10.44
CA ALA A 64 6.92 -11.31 -10.43
C ALA A 64 8.07 -12.20 -10.92
N GLY A 65 7.86 -13.52 -10.92
CA GLY A 65 8.80 -14.46 -11.51
C GLY A 65 9.11 -14.11 -12.98
N GLY A 66 10.33 -14.40 -13.42
CA GLY A 66 10.76 -14.09 -14.79
C GLY A 66 11.01 -12.61 -15.09
N GLY A 67 11.08 -11.74 -14.06
CA GLY A 67 11.42 -10.32 -14.26
C GLY A 67 10.28 -9.45 -14.79
N ILE A 68 9.04 -9.96 -14.78
CA ILE A 68 7.86 -9.22 -15.22
C ILE A 68 7.38 -8.30 -14.10
N GLY A 69 7.26 -7.00 -14.38
CA GLY A 69 6.68 -6.04 -13.43
C GLY A 69 5.17 -6.14 -13.40
N VAL A 70 4.60 -6.43 -12.23
CA VAL A 70 3.15 -6.52 -12.01
C VAL A 70 2.71 -5.37 -11.11
N GLU A 71 1.73 -4.62 -11.57
CA GLU A 71 1.06 -3.57 -10.80
C GLU A 71 -0.39 -3.96 -10.56
N ARG A 72 -0.86 -3.75 -9.33
CA ARG A 72 -2.26 -3.96 -8.97
C ARG A 72 -2.79 -2.73 -8.25
N ILE A 73 -3.99 -2.31 -8.64
CA ILE A 73 -4.71 -1.18 -8.05
C ILE A 73 -5.74 -1.75 -7.09
N PHE A 74 -5.74 -1.25 -5.86
CA PHE A 74 -6.64 -1.65 -4.79
C PHE A 74 -7.48 -0.44 -4.34
N PRO A 75 -8.82 -0.52 -4.38
CA PRO A 75 -9.68 0.48 -3.75
C PRO A 75 -9.54 0.40 -2.22
N LEU A 76 -9.39 1.53 -1.54
CA LEU A 76 -9.17 1.58 -0.09
C LEU A 76 -10.36 1.01 0.69
N TYR A 77 -11.57 1.24 0.20
CA TYR A 77 -12.79 0.84 0.90
C TYR A 77 -13.39 -0.48 0.40
N SER A 78 -12.62 -1.27 -0.37
CA SER A 78 -13.11 -2.53 -0.91
C SER A 78 -13.27 -3.59 0.18
N PRO A 79 -14.43 -4.28 0.28
CA PRO A 79 -14.62 -5.40 1.21
C PRO A 79 -13.82 -6.64 0.81
N LEU A 80 -13.24 -6.64 -0.40
CA LEU A 80 -12.40 -7.73 -0.87
C LEU A 80 -10.99 -7.69 -0.24
N ILE A 81 -10.60 -6.58 0.38
CA ILE A 81 -9.35 -6.50 1.14
C ILE A 81 -9.61 -7.08 2.52
N ASP A 82 -9.01 -8.24 2.77
CA ASP A 82 -9.12 -8.93 4.04
C ASP A 82 -8.22 -8.27 5.10
N SER A 83 -6.96 -7.99 4.74
CA SER A 83 -6.03 -7.27 5.59
C SER A 83 -4.91 -6.61 4.79
N LEU A 84 -4.35 -5.52 5.34
CA LEU A 84 -3.14 -4.88 4.82
C LEU A 84 -2.09 -4.75 5.92
N GLU A 85 -0.91 -5.33 5.68
CA GLU A 85 0.24 -5.23 6.57
C GLU A 85 1.32 -4.33 5.95
N VAL A 86 1.82 -3.36 6.71
CA VAL A 86 2.99 -2.57 6.32
C VAL A 86 4.25 -3.32 6.76
N THR A 87 4.90 -4.02 5.84
CA THR A 87 6.08 -4.83 6.16
C THR A 87 7.35 -3.98 6.29
N ARG A 88 7.42 -2.84 5.59
CA ARG A 88 8.59 -1.95 5.61
C ARG A 88 8.17 -0.53 5.24
N ARG A 89 8.65 0.47 5.99
CA ARG A 89 8.42 1.88 5.65
C ARG A 89 9.54 2.46 4.78
N GLY A 90 9.17 3.07 3.67
CA GLY A 90 10.11 3.60 2.69
C GLY A 90 10.37 5.10 2.86
N ALA A 91 11.63 5.50 2.73
CA ALA A 91 12.03 6.91 2.68
C ALA A 91 11.98 7.40 1.23
N VAL A 92 10.90 8.08 0.86
CA VAL A 92 10.73 8.71 -0.46
C VAL A 92 10.26 10.15 -0.31
N ARG A 93 10.53 10.98 -1.33
CA ARG A 93 10.11 12.38 -1.37
C ARG A 93 8.97 12.65 -2.35
N ARG A 94 8.72 11.75 -3.29
CA ARG A 94 7.69 11.90 -4.33
C ARG A 94 6.41 11.17 -3.91
N ALA A 95 5.25 11.79 -4.13
CA ALA A 95 3.95 11.16 -3.90
C ALA A 95 3.60 10.06 -4.92
N LYS A 96 4.18 10.14 -6.14
CA LYS A 96 4.01 9.15 -7.22
C LYS A 96 5.38 8.65 -7.67
N LEU A 97 5.62 7.34 -7.53
CA LEU A 97 6.92 6.71 -7.77
C LEU A 97 7.00 6.02 -9.14
N TYR A 98 6.43 6.63 -10.18
CA TYR A 98 6.40 6.02 -11.53
C TYR A 98 7.79 5.78 -12.13
N TYR A 99 8.81 6.51 -11.67
CA TYR A 99 10.20 6.30 -12.08
C TYR A 99 10.70 4.88 -11.76
N LEU A 100 10.10 4.18 -10.79
CA LEU A 100 10.43 2.78 -10.48
C LEU A 100 10.04 1.79 -11.59
N ARG A 101 9.26 2.22 -12.58
CA ARG A 101 8.91 1.38 -13.74
C ARG A 101 10.09 1.14 -14.67
N GLY A 102 10.98 2.13 -14.79
CA GLY A 102 12.20 2.05 -15.61
C GLY A 102 13.43 1.54 -14.87
N LEU A 103 13.31 1.26 -13.56
CA LEU A 103 14.43 0.80 -12.74
C LEU A 103 14.31 -0.69 -12.44
N GLN A 104 15.44 -1.38 -12.37
CA GLN A 104 15.52 -2.80 -12.05
C GLN A 104 16.60 -3.10 -11.01
N GLY A 105 16.50 -4.26 -10.36
CA GLY A 105 17.50 -4.77 -9.42
C GLY A 105 17.83 -3.79 -8.30
N ARG A 106 19.11 -3.47 -8.13
CA ARG A 106 19.61 -2.59 -7.06
C ARG A 106 19.15 -1.14 -7.23
N ALA A 107 18.96 -0.66 -8.46
CA ALA A 107 18.55 0.72 -8.73
C ALA A 107 17.11 1.00 -8.29
N ALA A 108 16.23 -0.01 -8.27
CA ALA A 108 14.85 0.12 -7.82
C ALA A 108 14.68 0.08 -6.29
N ARG A 109 15.76 -0.10 -5.52
CA ARG A 109 15.67 -0.24 -4.06
C ARG A 109 15.34 1.10 -3.39
N ILE A 110 14.33 1.08 -2.54
CA ILE A 110 13.95 2.21 -1.69
C ILE A 110 14.67 2.09 -0.35
N LYS A 111 15.25 3.21 0.12
CA LYS A 111 15.86 3.32 1.44
C LYS A 111 14.81 3.18 2.53
N GLU A 112 15.16 2.55 3.64
CA GLU A 112 14.24 2.43 4.76
C GLU A 112 14.10 3.74 5.51
N LYS A 113 12.90 4.03 6.02
CA LYS A 113 12.69 5.13 6.94
C LYS A 113 13.15 4.71 8.33
N THR A 114 14.37 5.07 8.70
CA THR A 114 14.85 4.90 10.08
C THR A 114 14.00 5.78 10.99
N VAL A 115 13.22 5.17 11.87
CA VAL A 115 12.63 5.91 12.99
C VAL A 115 13.80 6.20 13.94
N PRO A 116 14.16 7.46 14.23
CA PRO A 116 15.20 7.74 15.21
C PRO A 116 14.78 7.06 16.52
N ARG A 117 15.64 6.20 17.08
CA ARG A 117 15.38 5.62 18.40
C ARG A 117 15.17 6.79 19.34
N ARG A 118 13.99 6.89 19.95
CA ARG A 118 13.73 7.85 21.03
C ARG A 118 14.86 7.67 22.05
N PRO A 119 15.56 8.74 22.47
CA PRO A 119 16.65 8.61 23.42
C PRO A 119 16.11 7.92 24.68
N ARG A 120 16.74 6.81 25.07
CA ARG A 120 16.49 6.16 26.35
C ARG A 120 17.08 7.07 27.42
N GLY A 121 16.24 7.91 28.02
CA GLY A 121 16.69 8.85 29.05
C GLY A 121 15.69 9.95 29.34
N ALA A 122 14.57 9.60 29.95
CA ALA A 122 13.86 10.49 30.86
C ALA A 122 13.59 9.66 32.12
N ALA A 123 14.65 9.46 32.91
CA ALA A 123 14.49 9.03 34.28
C ALA A 123 13.81 10.18 35.03
N THR A 124 12.57 9.95 35.44
CA THR A 124 11.86 10.80 36.39
C THR A 124 12.60 10.71 37.72
N GLN A 125 13.03 11.86 38.24
CA GLN A 125 13.39 12.04 39.65
C GLN A 125 12.11 12.10 40.49
#